data_AF-A0A941PVH0-F1
#
_entry.id   AF-A0A941PVH0-F1
#
_cell.length_a   1.000
_cell.length_b   1.000
_cell.length_c   1.000
_cell.angle_alpha   90.00
_cell.angle_beta   90.00
_cell.angle_gamma   90.00
#
_symmetry.space_group_name_H-M   'P 1'
#
loop_
_entity.id
_entity.type
_entity.pdbx_description
1 polymer ?
#
loop_
_entity_poly.entity_id
_entity_poly.type
_entity_poly.pdbx_seq_one_letter_code
_entity_poly.pdbx_strand_id
1 'polypeptide(L)'
;MDDNDKPRERVILPSIETPTLTKAELADLLFERLGLNKRESKDMVEGFFDIIHATLVQGDDVKLSGFGNFNIRRKAPRPGRNPRTGEAIPIKARNVVTFHASHKLKGVVQGDIPAGEEFE
;
A
#
# COMPACT_ATOMS: atom_id res chain seq x y z
N MET A 1 26.90 -31.24 10.21
CA MET A 1 26.19 -31.16 8.91
C MET A 1 25.02 -30.25 9.17
N ASP A 2 25.28 -28.94 9.13
CA ASP A 2 24.28 -27.91 9.42
C ASP A 2 23.72 -27.39 8.09
N ASP A 3 22.51 -27.84 7.77
CA ASP A 3 21.73 -27.50 6.57
C ASP A 3 21.11 -26.09 6.65
N ASN A 4 21.89 -25.06 7.00
CA ASN A 4 21.36 -23.69 7.14
C ASN A 4 22.00 -22.65 6.21
N ASP A 5 22.66 -23.08 5.14
CA ASP A 5 23.20 -22.19 4.10
C ASP A 5 22.31 -22.19 2.85
N LYS A 6 21.01 -21.93 3.04
CA LYS A 6 20.16 -21.52 1.91
C LYS A 6 20.33 -20.01 1.72
N PRO A 7 20.83 -19.54 0.57
CA PRO A 7 20.98 -18.11 0.32
C PRO A 7 19.61 -17.46 0.40
N ARG A 8 19.46 -16.49 1.31
CA ARG A 8 18.27 -15.65 1.42
C ARG A 8 18.08 -14.97 0.07
N GLU A 9 16.97 -15.30 -0.60
CA GLU A 9 16.61 -14.70 -1.87
C GLU A 9 16.42 -13.19 -1.64
N ARG A 10 17.50 -12.46 -1.90
CA ARG A 10 17.53 -11.01 -1.87
C ARG A 10 16.53 -10.60 -2.94
N VAL A 11 15.46 -9.89 -2.58
CA VAL A 11 14.51 -9.34 -3.56
C VAL A 11 15.22 -8.22 -4.32
N ILE A 12 16.15 -8.60 -5.18
CA ILE A 12 16.70 -7.75 -6.22
C ILE A 12 15.62 -7.78 -7.29
N LEU A 13 14.86 -6.69 -7.45
CA LEU A 13 13.85 -6.58 -8.51
C LEU A 13 14.56 -6.70 -9.87
N PRO A 14 14.47 -7.86 -10.58
CA PRO A 14 15.31 -8.15 -11.73
C PRO A 14 14.57 -7.92 -13.07
N SER A 15 13.36 -7.35 -13.07
CA SER A 15 12.53 -7.21 -14.29
C SER A 15 11.76 -5.88 -14.37
N ILE A 16 11.48 -5.46 -15.61
CA ILE A 16 10.67 -4.28 -15.98
C ILE A 16 9.17 -4.51 -15.73
N GLU A 17 8.77 -5.73 -15.39
CA GLU A 17 7.40 -6.06 -15.01
C GLU A 17 7.29 -6.06 -13.49
N THR A 18 6.72 -5.00 -12.92
CA THR A 18 6.33 -5.01 -11.50
C THR A 18 5.01 -5.78 -11.40
N PRO A 19 4.99 -7.03 -10.89
CA PRO A 19 3.74 -7.76 -10.70
C PRO A 19 2.80 -6.92 -9.83
N THR A 20 1.59 -6.67 -10.34
CA THR A 20 0.61 -5.81 -9.69
C THR A 20 -0.44 -6.68 -9.01
N LEU A 21 -0.48 -6.62 -7.69
CA LEU A 21 -1.47 -7.34 -6.91
C LEU A 21 -2.86 -6.71 -7.06
N THR A 22 -3.85 -7.50 -7.48
CA THR A 22 -5.24 -7.08 -7.64
C THR A 22 -6.13 -7.52 -6.47
N LYS A 23 -7.33 -6.94 -6.34
CA LYS A 23 -8.32 -7.37 -5.34
C LYS A 23 -8.72 -8.85 -5.50
N ALA A 24 -8.80 -9.34 -6.74
CA ALA A 24 -9.16 -10.73 -7.02
C ALA A 24 -8.06 -11.68 -6.51
N GLU A 25 -6.81 -11.37 -6.84
CA GLU A 25 -5.65 -12.13 -6.35
C GLU A 25 -5.52 -12.07 -4.82
N LEU A 26 -5.81 -10.92 -4.19
CA LEU A 26 -5.87 -10.82 -2.73
C LEU A 26 -6.91 -11.78 -2.13
N ALA A 27 -8.10 -11.87 -2.72
CA ALA A 27 -9.14 -12.78 -2.25
C ALA A 27 -8.73 -14.25 -2.43
N ASP A 28 -8.11 -14.58 -3.57
CA ASP A 28 -7.58 -15.93 -3.82
C ASP A 28 -6.46 -16.29 -2.82
N LEU A 29 -5.54 -15.36 -2.53
CA LEU A 29 -4.48 -15.57 -1.53
C LEU A 29 -5.04 -15.77 -0.12
N LEU A 30 -6.11 -15.06 0.26
CA LEU A 30 -6.77 -15.28 1.56
C LEU A 30 -7.49 -16.64 1.60
N PHE A 31 -8.13 -17.05 0.50
CA PHE A 31 -8.69 -18.39 0.36
C PHE A 31 -7.61 -19.47 0.57
N GLU A 32 -6.46 -19.34 -0.08
CA GLU A 32 -5.36 -20.30 0.00
C GLU A 32 -4.69 -20.33 1.38
N ARG A 33 -4.44 -19.18 1.99
CA ARG A 33 -3.68 -19.08 3.25
C ARG A 33 -4.52 -19.34 4.49
N LEU A 34 -5.78 -18.91 4.50
CA LEU A 34 -6.64 -18.96 5.67
C LEU A 34 -7.72 -20.04 5.57
N GLY A 35 -7.86 -20.68 4.41
CA GLY A 35 -8.88 -21.71 4.17
C GLY A 35 -10.32 -21.18 4.22
N LEU A 36 -10.51 -19.85 4.10
CA LEU A 36 -11.81 -19.22 3.98
C LEU A 36 -12.51 -19.69 2.70
N ASN A 37 -13.83 -19.57 2.61
CA ASN A 37 -14.48 -19.82 1.33
C ASN A 37 -14.27 -18.64 0.36
N LYS A 38 -14.29 -18.88 -0.96
CA LYS A 38 -14.00 -17.84 -1.97
C LYS A 38 -14.88 -16.59 -1.86
N ARG A 39 -16.15 -16.78 -1.45
CA ARG A 39 -17.09 -15.67 -1.27
C ARG A 39 -16.70 -14.83 -0.07
N GLU A 40 -16.44 -15.45 1.07
CA GLU A 40 -15.98 -14.79 2.30
C GLU A 40 -14.66 -14.06 2.07
N SER A 41 -13.70 -14.66 1.37
CA SER A 41 -12.43 -13.99 1.05
C SER A 41 -12.65 -12.72 0.23
N LYS A 42 -13.53 -12.77 -0.77
CA LYS A 42 -13.88 -11.59 -1.57
C LYS A 42 -14.57 -10.53 -0.73
N ASP A 43 -15.56 -10.92 0.07
CA ASP A 43 -16.34 -10.02 0.92
C ASP A 43 -15.43 -9.36 1.98
N MET A 44 -14.44 -10.08 2.50
CA MET A 44 -13.45 -9.56 3.45
C MET A 44 -12.52 -8.51 2.81
N VAL A 45 -11.99 -8.78 1.61
CA VAL A 45 -11.16 -7.82 0.88
C VAL A 45 -11.95 -6.54 0.58
N GLU A 46 -13.18 -6.68 0.12
CA GLU A 46 -14.02 -5.52 -0.19
C GLU A 46 -14.34 -4.72 1.07
N GLY A 47 -14.80 -5.38 2.13
CA GLY A 47 -15.12 -4.75 3.40
C GLY A 47 -13.92 -4.03 4.03
N PHE A 48 -12.71 -4.59 3.94
CA PHE A 48 -11.49 -3.94 4.42
C PHE A 48 -11.24 -2.60 3.72
N PHE A 49 -11.30 -2.57 2.39
CA PHE A 49 -11.09 -1.33 1.63
C PHE A 49 -12.24 -0.33 1.81
N ASP A 50 -13.46 -0.81 1.96
CA ASP A 50 -14.64 0.03 2.22
C ASP A 50 -14.53 0.77 3.56
N ILE A 51 -14.04 0.11 4.60
CA ILE A 51 -13.80 0.74 5.91
C ILE A 51 -12.76 1.86 5.79
N ILE A 52 -11.64 1.60 5.11
CA ILE A 52 -10.60 2.61 4.87
C ILE A 52 -11.17 3.78 4.08
N HIS A 53 -11.90 3.50 3.00
CA HIS A 53 -12.51 4.51 2.16
C HIS A 53 -13.50 5.38 2.94
N ALA A 54 -14.42 4.77 3.69
CA ALA A 54 -15.41 5.49 4.50
C ALA A 54 -14.75 6.40 5.53
N THR A 55 -13.70 5.92 6.21
CA THR A 55 -12.95 6.69 7.21
C THR A 55 -12.29 7.91 6.57
N LEU A 56 -11.64 7.73 5.42
CA LEU A 56 -10.98 8.82 4.72
C LEU A 56 -11.97 9.86 4.15
N VAL A 57 -13.15 9.43 3.72
CA VAL A 57 -14.21 10.34 3.25
C VAL A 57 -14.73 11.22 4.38
N GLN A 58 -14.76 10.71 5.61
CA GLN A 58 -15.18 11.47 6.79
C GLN A 58 -14.17 12.54 7.21
N GLY A 59 -12.93 12.49 6.70
CA GLY A 59 -11.87 13.43 7.07
C GLY A 59 -10.88 12.88 8.10
N ASP A 60 -11.01 11.60 8.46
CA ASP A 60 -10.17 10.96 9.46
C ASP A 60 -8.97 10.22 8.84
N ASP A 61 -7.86 10.22 9.58
CA ASP A 61 -6.65 9.49 9.19
C ASP A 61 -6.78 7.99 9.55
N VAL A 62 -6.22 7.12 8.71
CA VAL A 62 -6.16 5.67 8.97
C VAL A 62 -4.72 5.27 9.29
N LYS A 63 -4.51 4.58 10.41
CA LYS A 63 -3.20 4.08 10.84
C LYS A 63 -3.21 2.56 10.87
N LEU A 64 -2.32 1.93 10.12
CA LEU A 64 -2.14 0.48 10.08
C LEU A 64 -0.74 0.17 10.63
N SER A 65 -0.67 -0.33 11.88
CA SER A 65 0.61 -0.69 12.53
C SER A 65 1.40 -1.65 11.64
N GLY A 66 2.73 -1.52 11.65
CA GLY A 66 3.62 -2.32 10.80
C GLY A 66 3.57 -1.97 9.30
N PHE A 67 2.46 -1.43 8.77
CA PHE A 67 2.28 -1.13 7.35
C PHE A 67 2.50 0.36 7.02
N GLY A 68 1.70 1.24 7.59
CA GLY A 68 1.78 2.67 7.32
C GLY A 68 0.49 3.43 7.61
N ASN A 69 0.49 4.72 7.28
CA ASN A 69 -0.60 5.64 7.59
C ASN A 69 -1.14 6.29 6.32
N PHE A 70 -2.46 6.34 6.19
CA PHE A 70 -3.16 7.19 5.24
C PHE A 70 -3.55 8.48 5.95
N ASN A 71 -3.01 9.61 5.48
CA ASN A 71 -3.27 10.92 6.05
C ASN A 71 -3.96 11.84 5.06
N ILE A 72 -4.92 12.63 5.56
CA ILE A 72 -5.60 13.66 4.78
C ILE A 72 -4.86 14.98 4.95
N ARG A 73 -4.46 15.58 3.83
CA ARG A 73 -3.78 16.86 3.79
C ARG A 73 -4.57 17.86 2.98
N ARG A 74 -4.88 19.01 3.60
CA ARG A 74 -5.42 20.16 2.89
C ARG A 74 -4.29 20.86 2.13
N LYS A 75 -4.42 20.96 0.82
CA LYS A 75 -3.48 21.68 -0.06
C LYS A 75 -4.04 23.05 -0.40
N ALA A 76 -3.24 24.08 -0.16
CA ALA A 76 -3.54 25.46 -0.54
C ALA A 76 -3.52 25.61 -2.09
N PRO A 77 -4.24 26.60 -2.64
CA PRO A 77 -4.16 26.88 -4.06
C PRO A 77 -2.77 27.39 -4.42
N ARG A 78 -2.28 27.06 -5.61
CA ARG A 78 -0.94 27.43 -6.07
C ARG A 78 -0.90 27.60 -7.59
N PRO A 79 0.03 28.40 -8.14
CA PRO A 79 0.20 28.49 -9.57
C PRO A 79 0.61 27.12 -10.14
N GLY A 80 -0.04 26.74 -11.23
CA GLY A 80 0.31 25.58 -12.06
C GLY A 80 0.47 26.01 -13.51
N ARG A 81 0.90 25.07 -14.36
CA ARG A 81 1.05 25.29 -15.79
C ARG A 81 0.59 24.07 -16.56
N ASN A 82 0.04 24.28 -17.76
CA ASN A 82 -0.21 23.20 -18.70
C ASN A 82 1.14 22.59 -19.13
N PRO A 83 1.41 21.30 -18.88
CA PRO A 83 2.69 20.69 -19.26
C PRO A 83 2.97 20.75 -20.76
N ARG A 84 1.94 20.83 -21.61
CA ARG A 84 2.06 20.84 -23.07
C ARG A 84 2.21 22.25 -23.66
N THR A 85 1.51 23.25 -23.12
CA THR A 85 1.45 24.62 -23.69
C THR A 85 2.18 25.67 -22.85
N GLY A 86 2.51 25.38 -21.59
CA GLY A 86 3.15 26.33 -20.68
C GLY A 86 2.22 27.38 -20.08
N GLU A 87 0.96 27.45 -20.53
CA GLU A 87 -0.04 28.39 -20.04
C GLU A 87 -0.28 28.23 -18.54
N ALA A 88 -0.39 29.36 -17.83
CA ALA A 88 -0.62 29.38 -16.39
C ALA A 88 -2.05 28.91 -16.08
N ILE A 89 -2.16 27.79 -15.35
CA ILE A 89 -3.44 27.23 -14.90
C ILE A 89 -3.37 27.10 -13.37
N PRO A 90 -4.19 27.85 -12.60
CA PRO A 90 -4.16 27.77 -11.15
C PRO A 90 -4.66 26.42 -10.66
N ILE A 91 -3.93 25.81 -9.72
CA ILE A 91 -4.33 24.59 -9.06
C ILE A 91 -5.17 24.97 -7.84
N LYS A 92 -6.44 24.57 -7.84
CA LYS A 92 -7.40 24.86 -6.76
C LYS A 92 -6.98 24.18 -5.45
N ALA A 93 -7.42 24.77 -4.34
CA ALA A 93 -7.33 24.15 -3.03
C ALA A 93 -8.11 22.83 -3.02
N ARG A 94 -7.55 21.79 -2.39
CA ARG A 94 -8.19 20.47 -2.31
C ARG A 94 -7.65 19.66 -1.14
N ASN A 95 -8.42 18.68 -0.70
CA ASN A 95 -7.94 17.64 0.19
C ASN A 95 -7.29 16.53 -0.64
N VAL A 96 -6.17 15.99 -0.16
CA VAL A 96 -5.50 14.85 -0.77
C VAL A 96 -5.24 13.80 0.28
N VAL A 97 -5.38 12.54 -0.08
CA VAL A 97 -4.93 11.40 0.75
C VAL A 97 -3.47 11.13 0.40
N THR A 98 -2.64 10.92 1.41
CA THR A 98 -1.22 10.55 1.27
C THR A 98 -0.94 9.30 2.08
N PHE A 99 -0.21 8.34 1.51
CA PHE A 99 0.26 7.17 2.24
C PHE A 99 1.70 7.38 2.71
N HIS A 100 1.96 7.15 3.99
CA HIS A 100 3.30 7.13 4.57
C HIS A 100 3.60 5.72 5.06
N ALA A 101 4.49 5.02 4.36
CA ALA A 101 4.98 3.71 4.76
C ALA A 101 5.68 3.77 6.14
N SER A 102 5.43 2.75 6.96
CA SER A 102 6.08 2.60 8.26
C SER A 102 7.60 2.40 8.12
N HIS A 103 8.35 2.63 9.19
CA HIS A 103 9.78 2.31 9.22
C HIS A 103 10.04 0.82 8.97
N LYS A 104 9.18 -0.06 9.51
CA LYS A 104 9.27 -1.51 9.33
C LYS A 104 9.10 -1.89 7.85
N LEU A 105 8.04 -1.40 7.20
CA LEU A 105 7.80 -1.66 5.78
C LEU A 105 8.95 -1.15 4.91
N LYS A 106 9.45 0.06 5.17
CA LYS A 106 10.60 0.62 4.45
C LYS A 106 11.86 -0.22 4.63
N GLY A 107 12.17 -0.62 5.86
CA GLY A 107 13.34 -1.45 6.16
C GLY A 107 13.25 -2.83 5.49
N VAL A 108 12.06 -3.45 5.46
CA VAL A 108 11.86 -4.73 4.75
C VAL A 108 12.08 -4.57 3.25
N VAL A 109 11.53 -3.50 2.64
CA VAL A 109 11.71 -3.23 1.19
C VAL A 109 13.16 -2.89 0.84
N GLN A 110 13.88 -2.22 1.73
CA GLN A 110 15.31 -1.90 1.56
C GLN A 110 16.23 -3.10 1.83
N GLY A 111 15.72 -4.16 2.48
CA GLY A 111 16.49 -5.33 2.88
C GLY A 111 17.23 -5.19 4.21
N ASP A 112 16.97 -4.12 4.96
CA ASP A 112 17.54 -3.86 6.28
C ASP A 112 16.88 -4.70 7.38
N ILE A 113 15.60 -5.05 7.19
CA ILE A 113 14.79 -5.86 8.11
C ILE A 113 14.38 -7.16 7.39
N PRO A 114 14.52 -8.34 8.01
CA PRO A 114 14.08 -9.60 7.39
C PRO A 114 12.54 -9.63 7.26
N ALA A 115 12.04 -10.07 6.10
CA ALA A 115 10.61 -10.10 5.77
C ALA A 115 9.75 -11.06 6.64
N GLY A 116 10.38 -11.90 7.46
CA GLY A 116 9.71 -12.91 8.30
C GLY A 116 9.28 -12.43 9.68
N GLU A 117 9.53 -11.16 10.05
CA GLU A 117 8.98 -10.61 11.29
C GLU A 117 7.48 -10.32 11.11
N GLU A 118 6.64 -11.09 11.80
CA GLU A 118 5.18 -10.92 11.78
C GLU A 118 4.76 -9.49 12.15
N PHE A 119 3.58 -9.09 11.67
CA PHE A 119 3.00 -7.77 11.89
C PHE A 119 2.52 -7.58 13.34
N GLU A 120 3.44 -7.45 14.29
CA GLU A 120 3.17 -6.89 15.63
C GLU A 120 3.52 -5.40 15.67
#